data_AF-A0AAV3UP38-F1
#
_entry.id   AF-A0AAV3UP38-F1
#
_cell.length_a   1.000
_cell.length_b   1.000
_cell.length_c   1.000
_cell.angle_alpha   90.00
_cell.angle_beta   90.00
_cell.angle_gamma   90.00
#
_symmetry.space_group_name_H-M   'P 1'
#
loop_
_entity.id
_entity.type
_entity.pdbx_description
1 polymer ?
#
loop_
_entity_poly.entity_id
_entity_poly.type
_entity_poly.pdbx_seq_one_letter_code
_entity_poly.pdbx_strand_id
1 'polypeptide(L)'
;MLYQAEGTPVKIFSVPDHLTRIGLYAVDPIPQIPFGINQARALEMTNVTEHNQVDAFGIDESDLLSLSAYLKKETGRWNQTST
;
A
#
# COMPACT_ATOMS: atom_id res chain seq x y z
N MET A 1 -3.27 7.04 5.14
CA MET A 1 -3.79 6.26 6.28
C MET A 1 -2.68 5.60 7.08
N LEU A 2 -1.74 4.85 6.48
CA LEU A 2 -0.61 4.24 7.20
C LEU A 2 0.27 5.24 7.96
N TYR A 3 0.91 6.18 7.26
CA TYR A 3 1.71 7.24 7.89
C TYR A 3 0.91 8.08 8.91
N GLN A 4 -0.39 8.29 8.67
CA GLN A 4 -1.27 8.99 9.62
C GLN A 4 -1.51 8.19 10.89
N ALA A 5 -1.66 6.85 10.79
CA ALA A 5 -1.82 5.98 11.95
C ALA A 5 -0.55 5.93 12.81
N GLU A 6 0.62 6.07 12.20
CA GLU A 6 1.92 6.16 12.90
C GLU A 6 2.27 7.58 13.38
N GLY A 7 1.46 8.59 13.06
CA GLY A 7 1.76 10.00 13.40
C GLY A 7 2.93 10.60 12.62
N THR A 8 3.38 9.94 11.54
CA THR A 8 4.52 10.35 10.73
C THR A 8 4.10 11.40 9.69
N PRO A 9 4.74 12.59 9.64
CA PRO A 9 4.44 13.59 8.63
C PRO A 9 4.82 13.08 7.23
N VAL A 10 3.90 13.23 6.26
CA VAL A 10 4.13 12.78 4.88
C VAL A 10 3.93 13.94 3.91
N LYS A 11 4.80 14.03 2.89
CA LYS A 11 4.65 14.95 1.76
C LYS A 11 4.52 14.12 0.48
N ILE A 12 3.38 14.27 -0.20
CA ILE A 12 3.07 13.53 -1.41
C ILE A 12 3.34 14.43 -2.61
N PHE A 13 4.09 13.91 -3.58
CA PHE A 13 4.35 14.58 -4.86
C PHE A 13 3.74 13.75 -5.98
N SER A 14 3.04 14.41 -6.89
CA SER A 14 2.56 13.75 -8.10
C SER A 14 3.70 13.66 -9.10
N VAL A 15 4.01 12.45 -9.54
CA VAL A 15 5.02 12.19 -10.58
C VAL A 15 4.29 11.65 -11.82
N PRO A 16 4.44 12.30 -12.99
CA PRO A 16 3.93 11.77 -14.25
C PRO A 16 4.50 10.39 -14.58
N ASP A 17 3.67 9.48 -15.09
CA ASP A 17 4.05 8.07 -15.36
C ASP A 17 5.28 7.92 -16.28
N HIS A 18 5.39 8.75 -17.31
CA HIS A 18 6.54 8.71 -18.22
C HIS A 18 7.87 9.00 -17.50
N LEU A 19 7.87 9.90 -16.52
CA LEU A 19 9.05 10.17 -15.69
C LEU A 19 9.35 8.98 -14.77
N THR A 20 8.30 8.38 -14.19
CA THR A 20 8.42 7.17 -13.36
C THR A 20 9.07 6.02 -14.13
N ARG A 21 8.62 5.75 -15.35
CA ARG A 21 9.18 4.68 -16.21
C ARG A 21 10.65 4.93 -16.57
N ILE A 22 11.00 6.15 -16.96
CA ILE A 22 12.39 6.51 -17.27
C ILE A 22 13.28 6.33 -16.04
N GLY A 23 12.84 6.82 -14.88
CA GLY A 23 13.57 6.67 -13.63
C GLY A 23 13.77 5.20 -13.24
N LEU A 24 12.70 4.40 -13.29
CA LEU A 24 12.76 2.97 -12.94
C LEU A 24 13.61 2.16 -13.92
N TYR A 25 13.58 2.47 -15.22
CA TYR A 25 14.47 1.83 -16.20
C TYR A 25 15.95 2.11 -15.90
N ALA A 26 16.29 3.35 -15.53
CA ALA A 26 17.66 3.74 -15.26
C ALA A 26 18.25 3.06 -14.01
N VAL A 27 17.43 2.78 -12.99
CA VAL A 27 17.87 2.16 -11.74
C VAL A 27 17.71 0.64 -11.70
N ASP A 28 16.98 0.04 -12.65
CA ASP A 28 16.71 -1.40 -12.75
C ASP A 28 17.98 -2.28 -12.63
N PRO A 29 19.15 -1.91 -13.18
CA PRO A 29 20.36 -2.72 -13.06
C PRO A 29 21.05 -2.64 -11.69
N ILE A 30 20.62 -1.77 -10.77
CA ILE A 30 21.28 -1.52 -9.48
C ILE A 30 20.71 -2.50 -8.43
N PRO A 31 21.47 -3.51 -7.96
CA PRO A 31 20.93 -4.56 -7.09
C PRO A 31 20.45 -4.07 -5.72
N GLN A 32 20.87 -2.88 -5.30
CA GLN A 32 20.52 -2.27 -4.01
C GLN A 32 19.19 -1.53 -4.04
N ILE A 33 18.62 -1.29 -5.23
CA ILE A 33 17.34 -0.59 -5.36
C ILE A 33 16.23 -1.66 -5.43
N PRO A 34 15.31 -1.71 -4.45
CA PRO A 34 14.27 -2.75 -4.39
C PRO A 34 13.10 -2.47 -5.37
N PHE A 35 13.34 -1.65 -6.39
CA PHE A 35 12.34 -1.13 -7.31
C PHE A 35 12.89 -1.14 -8.74
N GLY A 36 12.12 -1.69 -9.67
CA GLY A 36 12.54 -1.91 -11.06
C GLY A 36 11.41 -1.67 -12.04
N ILE A 37 11.67 -1.86 -13.33
CA ILE A 37 10.74 -1.51 -14.42
C ILE A 37 9.40 -2.25 -14.33
N ASN A 38 9.38 -3.45 -13.75
CA ASN A 38 8.16 -4.24 -13.54
C ASN A 38 7.19 -3.60 -12.55
N GLN A 39 7.66 -2.72 -11.66
CA GLN A 39 6.78 -1.99 -10.74
C GLN A 39 6.09 -0.80 -11.40
N ALA A 40 6.73 -0.17 -12.39
CA ALA A 40 6.07 0.85 -13.22
C ALA A 40 4.79 0.28 -13.83
N ARG A 41 4.86 -0.97 -14.32
CA ARG A 41 3.70 -1.70 -14.85
C ARG A 41 2.63 -1.98 -13.79
N ALA A 42 3.04 -2.31 -12.56
CA ALA A 42 2.11 -2.59 -11.48
C ALA A 42 1.29 -1.35 -11.07
N LEU A 43 1.83 -0.14 -11.22
CA LEU A 43 1.12 1.11 -10.91
C LEU A 43 -0.01 1.44 -11.89
N GLU A 44 0.01 0.87 -13.09
CA GLU A 44 -1.05 1.05 -14.09
C GLU A 44 -2.26 0.14 -13.84
N MET A 45 -2.06 -0.90 -13.04
CA MET A 45 -3.09 -1.89 -12.77
C MET A 45 -3.92 -1.46 -11.57
N THR A 46 -5.24 -1.48 -11.74
CA THR A 46 -6.17 -1.37 -10.61
C THR A 46 -6.38 -2.74 -9.99
N ASN A 47 -6.29 -2.81 -8.65
CA ASN A 47 -6.68 -3.99 -7.88
C ASN A 47 -8.13 -3.90 -7.36
N VAL A 48 -8.87 -2.86 -7.76
CA VAL A 48 -10.27 -2.70 -7.39
C VAL A 48 -11.12 -3.51 -8.36
N THR A 49 -11.85 -4.47 -7.82
CA THR A 49 -12.90 -5.22 -8.52
C THR A 49 -14.23 -4.46 -8.43
N GLU A 50 -15.12 -4.66 -9.40
CA GLU A 50 -16.48 -4.13 -9.35
C GLU A 50 -17.30 -4.77 -8.23
N HIS A 51 -17.04 -6.04 -7.92
CA HIS A 51 -17.73 -6.79 -6.88
C HIS A 51 -16.76 -7.64 -6.06
N ASN A 52 -16.83 -7.50 -4.74
CA ASN A 52 -15.99 -8.22 -3.78
C ASN A 52 -16.72 -9.49 -3.29
N GLN A 53 -16.21 -10.66 -3.67
CA GLN A 53 -16.80 -11.96 -3.31
C GLN A 53 -16.40 -12.42 -1.90
N VAL A 54 -16.68 -11.58 -0.90
CA VAL A 54 -16.40 -11.89 0.53
C VAL A 54 -17.28 -13.02 1.05
N ASP A 55 -18.45 -13.19 0.45
CA ASP A 55 -19.42 -14.24 0.70
C ASP A 55 -18.85 -15.65 0.43
N ALA A 56 -17.92 -15.77 -0.53
CA ALA A 56 -17.19 -17.01 -0.78
C ALA A 56 -16.36 -17.49 0.43
N PHE A 57 -16.04 -16.59 1.35
CA PHE A 57 -15.36 -16.88 2.62
C PHE A 57 -16.33 -17.03 3.81
N GLY A 58 -17.65 -16.97 3.56
CA GLY A 58 -18.68 -17.14 4.58
C GLY A 58 -18.83 -15.94 5.52
N ILE A 59 -18.37 -14.75 5.11
CA ILE A 59 -18.47 -13.50 5.88
C ILE A 59 -19.18 -12.42 5.07
N ASP A 60 -19.78 -11.45 5.77
CA ASP A 60 -20.38 -10.27 5.16
C ASP A 60 -19.38 -9.12 5.09
N GLU A 61 -19.58 -8.15 4.20
CA GLU A 61 -18.74 -6.94 4.14
C GLU A 61 -18.73 -6.18 5.48
N SER A 62 -19.83 -6.22 6.23
CA SER A 62 -19.94 -5.59 7.56
C SER A 62 -19.08 -6.26 8.64
N ASP A 63 -18.62 -7.50 8.41
CA ASP A 63 -17.68 -8.18 9.29
C ASP A 63 -16.23 -7.70 9.10
N LEU A 64 -15.95 -6.98 8.00
CA LEU A 64 -14.60 -6.49 7.68
C LEU A 64 -14.25 -5.23 8.46
N LEU A 65 -12.98 -5.13 8.86
CA LEU A 65 -12.44 -3.89 9.39
C LEU A 65 -12.08 -2.94 8.26
N SER A 66 -12.45 -1.67 8.41
CA SER A 66 -11.82 -0.62 7.61
C SER A 66 -10.31 -0.62 7.86
N LEU A 67 -9.54 -0.26 6.83
CA LEU A 67 -8.08 -0.22 6.93
C LEU A 67 -7.61 0.67 8.10
N SER A 68 -8.30 1.80 8.34
CA SER A 68 -7.97 2.69 9.46
C SER A 68 -8.23 2.06 10.82
N ALA A 69 -9.34 1.32 10.99
CA ALA A 69 -9.63 0.60 12.22
C ALA A 69 -8.62 -0.52 12.49
N TYR A 70 -8.25 -1.26 11.44
CA TYR A 70 -7.22 -2.30 11.51
C TYR A 70 -5.87 -1.71 11.95
N LEU A 71 -5.38 -0.67 11.27
CA LEU A 71 -4.10 -0.04 11.59
C LEU A 71 -4.08 0.52 13.01
N LYS A 72 -5.15 1.16 13.47
CA LYS A 72 -5.22 1.68 14.85
C LYS A 72 -5.14 0.56 15.90
N LYS A 73 -5.84 -0.56 15.67
CA LYS A 73 -5.76 -1.74 16.53
C LYS A 73 -4.33 -2.30 16.57
N GLU A 74 -3.71 -2.39 15.40
CA GLU A 74 -2.37 -2.95 15.26
C GLU A 74 -1.30 -2.06 15.93
N THR A 75 -1.29 -0.75 15.66
CA THR A 75 -0.41 0.20 16.34
C THR A 75 -0.60 0.16 17.86
N GLY A 76 -1.84 0.00 18.34
CA GLY A 76 -2.12 -0.19 19.77
C GLY A 76 -1.50 -1.46 20.35
N ARG A 77 -1.51 -2.57 19.58
CA ARG A 77 -0.86 -3.84 19.96
C ARG A 77 0.66 -3.71 20.05
N TRP A 78 1.30 -3.12 19.03
CA TRP A 78 2.76 -2.92 19.02
C TRP A 78 3.24 -2.10 20.23
N ASN A 79 2.54 -1.02 20.57
CA ASN A 79 2.88 -0.19 21.73
C ASN A 79 2.81 -0.92 23.08
N GLN A 80 1.92 -1.92 23.21
CA GLN A 80 1.79 -2.71 24.45
C GLN A 80 2.88 -3.78 24.61
N THR A 81 3.37 -4.34 23.50
CA THR A 81 4.43 -5.36 23.50
C THR A 81 5.85 -4.80 23.56
N SER A 82 6.03 -3.49 23.38
CA SER A 82 7.34 -2.81 23.39
C SER A 82 7.71 -2.17 24.74
N THR A 83 7.01 -2.54 25.82
CA THR A 83 7.35 -2.20 27.22
C THR A 83 7.73 -3.48 27.97
#